data_AF-A0A962CJS8-F1
#
_entry.id   AF-A0A962CJS8-F1
#
_cell.length_a   1.000
_cell.length_b   1.000
_cell.length_c   1.000
_cell.angle_alpha   90.00
_cell.angle_beta   90.00
_cell.angle_gamma   90.00
#
_symmetry.space_group_name_H-M   'P 1'
#
loop_
_entity.id
_entity.type
_entity.pdbx_description
1 polymer ?
#
loop_
_entity_poly.entity_id
_entity_poly.type
_entity_poly.pdbx_seq_one_letter_code
_entity_poly.pdbx_strand_id
1 'polypeptide(L)'
;DNERKVTLQQVAAAEGARMTYWYDFGDDWIHDLTVKSVSPSDDAGDVLECLTGSGACPPEDCGGPWRYQELLEILAQPSHPEYAETLDWLDGGWDADRFDIAAVNAQLSELLAFWQRMARARKSAAG
;
A
#
# COMPACT_ATOMS: atom_id res chain seq x y z
N ASP A 1 10.55 -16.96 6.86
CA ASP A 1 10.80 -16.26 8.14
C ASP A 1 9.52 -15.66 8.68
N ASN A 2 9.50 -15.26 9.96
CA ASN A 2 8.31 -14.69 10.62
C ASN A 2 8.51 -13.18 10.77
N GLU A 3 7.73 -12.38 10.05
CA GLU A 3 7.85 -10.91 10.05
C GLU A 3 7.62 -10.29 11.44
N ARG A 4 6.95 -11.00 12.36
CA ARG A 4 6.72 -10.53 13.74
C ARG A 4 7.98 -10.54 14.61
N LYS A 5 9.10 -11.09 14.13
CA LYS A 5 10.36 -11.18 14.86
C LYS A 5 11.41 -10.16 14.40
N VAL A 6 11.11 -9.40 13.34
CA VAL A 6 12.05 -8.46 12.71
C VAL A 6 11.41 -7.08 12.65
N THR A 7 12.16 -6.03 12.97
CA THR A 7 11.69 -4.64 12.89
C THR A 7 12.19 -3.95 11.63
N LEU A 8 11.48 -2.90 11.18
CA LEU A 8 11.96 -2.06 10.07
C LEU A 8 13.36 -1.50 10.32
N GLN A 9 13.68 -1.14 11.57
CA GLN A 9 15.01 -0.68 11.95
C GLN A 9 16.10 -1.74 11.74
N GLN A 10 15.79 -3.03 11.85
CA GLN A 10 16.77 -4.10 11.61
C GLN A 10 17.04 -4.34 10.12
N VAL A 11 16.05 -4.08 9.26
CA VAL A 11 16.14 -4.36 7.80
C VAL A 11 16.48 -3.14 6.96
N ALA A 12 16.16 -1.93 7.43
CA ALA A 12 16.48 -0.68 6.75
C ALA A 12 16.68 0.47 7.76
N ALA A 13 17.81 0.42 8.46
CA ALA A 13 18.11 1.33 9.58
C ALA A 13 18.48 2.77 9.16
N ALA A 14 18.88 2.98 7.91
CA ALA A 14 19.57 4.19 7.49
C ALA A 14 18.91 4.83 6.27
N GLU A 15 19.08 6.14 6.14
CA GLU A 15 18.75 6.87 4.93
C GLU A 15 19.43 6.24 3.71
N GLY A 16 18.67 6.08 2.62
CA GLY A 16 19.10 5.41 1.40
C GLY A 16 19.03 3.88 1.44
N ALA A 17 18.72 3.25 2.59
CA ALA A 17 18.49 1.81 2.65
C ALA A 17 17.32 1.42 1.74
N ARG A 18 17.45 0.27 1.06
CA ARG A 18 16.47 -0.25 0.11
C ARG A 18 16.04 -1.65 0.49
N MET A 19 14.78 -1.96 0.27
CA MET A 19 14.24 -3.32 0.36
C MET A 19 13.14 -3.51 -0.67
N THR A 20 12.86 -4.76 -1.01
CA THR A 20 11.72 -5.14 -1.84
C THR A 20 10.67 -5.83 -0.98
N TYR A 21 9.40 -5.52 -1.18
CA TYR A 21 8.28 -6.21 -0.58
C TYR A 21 7.48 -6.92 -1.68
N TRP A 22 7.49 -8.25 -1.66
CA TRP A 22 6.72 -9.08 -2.57
C TRP A 22 5.35 -9.34 -1.95
N TYR A 23 4.34 -8.71 -2.54
CA TYR A 23 2.93 -8.85 -2.18
C TYR A 23 2.25 -9.78 -3.18
N ASP A 24 1.31 -10.59 -2.67
CA ASP A 24 0.53 -11.55 -3.44
C ASP A 24 1.37 -12.48 -4.34
N PHE A 25 1.68 -13.67 -3.83
CA PHE A 25 2.45 -14.67 -4.58
C PHE A 25 1.68 -15.29 -5.76
N GLY A 26 0.40 -14.96 -5.94
CA GLY A 26 -0.36 -15.30 -7.15
C GLY A 26 -0.08 -14.31 -8.29
N ASP A 27 -0.09 -13.02 -7.95
CA ASP A 27 -0.01 -11.90 -8.92
C ASP A 27 1.38 -11.27 -9.05
N ASP A 28 2.33 -11.62 -8.18
CA ASP A 28 3.73 -11.19 -8.24
C ASP A 28 3.96 -9.66 -8.19
N TRP A 29 3.24 -8.98 -7.30
CA TRP A 29 3.47 -7.56 -7.04
C TRP A 29 4.77 -7.35 -6.25
N ILE A 30 5.70 -6.56 -6.80
CA ILE A 30 6.95 -6.21 -6.12
C ILE A 30 6.96 -4.71 -5.86
N HIS A 31 6.99 -4.33 -4.58
CA HIS A 31 7.14 -2.95 -4.15
C HIS A 31 8.60 -2.65 -3.80
N ASP A 32 9.18 -1.65 -4.46
CA ASP A 32 10.48 -1.10 -4.09
C ASP A 32 10.34 -0.06 -2.98
N LEU A 33 10.95 -0.32 -1.83
CA LEU A 33 10.91 0.55 -0.67
C LEU A 33 12.30 1.18 -0.46
N THR A 34 12.33 2.50 -0.29
CA THR A 34 13.55 3.25 0.03
C THR A 34 13.31 4.14 1.23
N VAL A 35 14.20 4.05 2.23
CA VAL A 35 14.18 4.97 3.38
C VAL A 35 14.73 6.32 2.93
N LYS A 36 13.85 7.33 2.83
CA LYS A 36 14.23 8.66 2.35
C LYS A 36 14.90 9.53 3.41
N SER A 37 14.58 9.33 4.68
CA SER A 37 15.18 10.04 5.81
C SER A 37 14.95 9.26 7.09
N VAL A 38 15.83 9.46 8.07
CA VAL A 38 15.67 8.96 9.44
C VAL A 38 15.97 10.10 10.38
N SER A 39 14.99 10.46 11.20
CA SER A 39 15.13 11.49 12.23
C SER A 39 14.65 10.97 13.57
N PRO A 40 15.21 11.47 14.69
CA PRO A 40 14.57 11.32 15.98
C PRO A 40 13.13 11.85 15.92
N SER A 41 12.21 11.12 16.54
CA SER A 41 10.85 11.63 16.72
C SER A 41 10.82 12.51 17.97
N ASP A 42 10.42 13.77 17.80
CA ASP A 42 10.10 14.66 18.92
C ASP A 42 8.65 14.45 19.42
N ASP A 43 7.86 13.66 18.69
CA ASP A 43 6.46 13.39 19.01
C ASP A 43 6.32 12.33 20.11
N ALA A 44 5.38 12.56 21.02
CA ALA A 44 5.09 11.67 22.14
C ALA A 44 4.36 10.36 21.72
N GLY A 45 4.16 10.12 20.43
CA GLY A 45 3.41 8.96 19.93
C GLY A 45 3.80 8.53 18.52
N ASP A 46 3.34 7.33 18.14
CA ASP A 46 3.51 6.80 16.79
C ASP A 46 2.67 7.61 15.80
N VAL A 47 3.26 8.01 14.68
CA VAL A 47 2.57 8.70 13.57
C VAL A 47 2.65 7.82 12.32
N LEU A 48 1.54 7.71 11.61
CA LEU A 48 1.45 7.04 10.31
C LEU A 48 0.71 7.96 9.35
N GLU A 49 1.44 8.54 8.42
CA GLU A 49 0.93 9.54 7.48
C GLU A 49 1.51 9.31 6.09
N CYS A 50 0.64 9.36 5.08
CA CYS A 50 1.01 9.49 3.70
C CYS A 50 1.22 10.98 3.39
N LEU A 51 2.45 11.35 3.01
CA LEU A 51 2.81 12.72 2.68
C LEU A 51 2.55 13.08 1.21
N THR A 52 2.55 12.08 0.34
CA THR A 52 2.38 12.23 -1.11
C THR A 52 2.12 10.89 -1.77
N GLY A 53 1.50 10.90 -2.94
CA GLY A 53 1.28 9.74 -3.79
C GLY A 53 0.75 10.16 -5.16
N SER A 54 0.69 9.20 -6.09
CA SER A 54 0.25 9.41 -7.47
C SER A 54 -0.27 8.10 -8.04
N GLY A 55 -1.35 8.20 -8.81
CA GLY A 55 -2.05 7.05 -9.38
C GLY A 55 -2.86 6.27 -8.36
N ALA A 56 -3.85 5.52 -8.85
CA ALA A 56 -4.54 4.52 -8.06
C ALA A 56 -3.65 3.29 -7.88
N CYS A 57 -3.89 2.54 -6.80
CA CYS A 57 -3.36 1.18 -6.72
C CYS A 57 -3.99 0.33 -7.84
N PRO A 58 -3.23 -0.62 -8.43
CA PRO A 58 -3.81 -1.66 -9.26
C PRO A 58 -4.97 -2.33 -8.53
N PRO A 59 -6.07 -2.67 -9.24
CA PRO A 59 -7.15 -3.43 -8.62
C PRO A 59 -6.63 -4.77 -8.09
N GLU A 60 -7.14 -5.20 -6.93
CA GLU A 60 -6.86 -6.55 -6.41
C GLU A 60 -7.29 -7.61 -7.43
N ASP A 61 -6.57 -8.74 -7.46
CA ASP A 61 -6.83 -9.86 -8.37
C ASP A 61 -6.83 -9.50 -9.86
N CYS A 62 -6.16 -8.43 -10.27
CA CYS A 62 -6.09 -8.04 -11.68
C CYS A 62 -5.10 -8.90 -12.51
N GLY A 63 -4.41 -9.85 -11.88
CA GLY A 63 -3.51 -10.80 -12.55
C GLY A 63 -2.07 -10.28 -12.67
N GLY A 64 -1.66 -9.43 -11.74
CA GLY A 64 -0.30 -8.93 -11.64
C GLY A 64 0.09 -7.80 -12.61
N PRO A 65 1.36 -7.37 -12.59
CA PRO A 65 1.84 -6.21 -13.33
C PRO A 65 1.58 -6.26 -14.85
N TRP A 66 1.72 -7.45 -15.46
CA TRP A 66 1.52 -7.62 -16.89
C TRP A 66 0.06 -7.40 -17.30
N ARG A 67 -0.88 -8.02 -16.56
CA ARG A 67 -2.31 -7.89 -16.83
C ARG A 67 -2.83 -6.50 -16.46
N TYR A 68 -2.24 -5.87 -15.46
CA TYR A 68 -2.49 -4.46 -15.18
C TYR A 68 -2.07 -3.54 -16.33
N GLN A 69 -0.93 -3.80 -16.97
CA GLN A 69 -0.55 -3.02 -18.15
C GLN A 69 -1.54 -3.22 -19.31
N GLU A 70 -1.94 -4.46 -19.59
CA GLU A 70 -2.96 -4.76 -20.60
C GLU A 70 -4.28 -4.05 -20.27
N LEU A 71 -4.70 -4.04 -19.00
CA LEU A 71 -5.88 -3.30 -18.52
C LEU A 71 -5.79 -1.82 -18.91
N LEU A 72 -4.66 -1.16 -18.66
CA LEU A 72 -4.45 0.24 -19.03
C LEU A 72 -4.51 0.46 -20.55
N GLU A 73 -3.95 -0.46 -21.34
CA GLU A 73 -3.97 -0.38 -22.81
C GLU A 73 -5.38 -0.53 -23.39
N ILE A 74 -6.21 -1.39 -22.77
CA ILE A 74 -7.63 -1.55 -23.10
C ILE A 74 -8.39 -0.26 -22.77
N LEU A 75 -8.22 0.28 -21.56
CA LEU A 75 -8.92 1.48 -21.09
C LEU A 75 -8.52 2.75 -21.86
N ALA A 76 -7.31 2.80 -22.41
CA ALA A 76 -6.88 3.90 -23.27
C ALA A 76 -7.60 3.92 -24.64
N GLN A 77 -8.32 2.85 -24.99
CA GLN A 77 -8.94 2.67 -26.31
C GLN A 77 -10.43 2.30 -26.19
N PRO A 78 -11.35 3.28 -26.18
CA PRO A 78 -12.79 3.01 -26.09
C PRO A 78 -13.37 2.12 -27.20
N SER A 79 -12.66 1.96 -28.33
CA SER A 79 -13.01 1.05 -29.41
C SER A 79 -12.46 -0.37 -29.26
N HIS A 80 -11.66 -0.64 -28.21
CA HIS A 80 -11.11 -1.96 -27.95
C HIS A 80 -12.25 -2.95 -27.70
N PRO A 81 -12.21 -4.16 -28.27
CA PRO A 81 -13.30 -5.13 -28.13
C PRO A 81 -13.62 -5.50 -26.67
N GLU A 82 -12.60 -5.47 -25.80
CA GLU A 82 -12.74 -5.79 -24.37
C GLU A 82 -13.09 -4.57 -23.49
N TYR A 83 -13.14 -3.34 -24.04
CA TYR A 83 -13.30 -2.11 -23.25
C TYR A 83 -14.53 -2.13 -22.34
N ALA A 84 -15.68 -2.56 -22.88
CA ALA A 84 -16.94 -2.58 -22.14
C ALA A 84 -16.93 -3.62 -21.00
N GLU A 85 -16.36 -4.80 -21.24
CA GLU A 85 -16.23 -5.86 -20.23
C GLU A 85 -15.25 -5.44 -19.13
N THR A 86 -14.14 -4.81 -19.51
CA THR A 86 -13.16 -4.25 -18.57
C THR A 86 -13.77 -3.19 -17.66
N LEU A 87 -14.58 -2.27 -18.20
CA LEU A 87 -15.24 -1.24 -17.38
C LEU A 87 -16.27 -1.84 -16.42
N ASP A 88 -17.01 -2.86 -16.84
CA ASP A 88 -17.98 -3.57 -16.00
C ASP A 88 -17.29 -4.28 -14.83
N TRP A 89 -16.16 -4.95 -15.10
CA TRP A 89 -15.34 -5.59 -14.06
C TRP A 89 -14.80 -4.59 -13.03
N LEU A 90 -14.44 -3.38 -13.45
CA LEU A 90 -13.98 -2.30 -12.58
C LEU A 90 -15.11 -1.59 -11.80
N ASP A 91 -16.36 -2.02 -11.96
CA ASP A 91 -17.57 -1.39 -11.40
C ASP A 91 -17.67 0.11 -11.76
N GLY A 92 -17.02 0.53 -12.86
CA GLY A 92 -16.97 1.91 -13.36
C GLY A 92 -16.37 2.98 -12.42
N GLY A 93 -15.92 2.61 -11.21
CA GLY A 93 -15.46 3.55 -10.18
C GLY A 93 -13.93 3.72 -10.09
N TRP A 94 -13.18 2.82 -10.73
CA TRP A 94 -11.73 2.83 -10.73
C TRP A 94 -11.17 3.77 -11.82
N ASP A 95 -10.19 4.58 -11.44
CA ASP A 95 -9.49 5.53 -12.30
C ASP A 95 -7.98 5.43 -12.00
N ALA A 96 -7.20 5.03 -12.99
CA ALA A 96 -5.76 4.79 -12.87
C ALA A 96 -4.99 6.02 -12.35
N ASP A 97 -5.46 7.22 -12.64
CA ASP A 97 -4.77 8.47 -12.27
C ASP A 97 -5.23 9.01 -10.90
N ARG A 98 -6.28 8.44 -10.32
CA ARG A 98 -6.90 8.95 -9.09
C ARG A 98 -6.11 8.54 -7.86
N PHE A 99 -5.55 9.54 -7.17
CA PHE A 99 -4.98 9.40 -5.83
C PHE A 99 -5.64 10.37 -4.85
N ASP A 100 -6.22 9.86 -3.76
CA ASP A 100 -6.85 10.67 -2.71
C ASP A 100 -6.10 10.52 -1.39
N ILE A 101 -5.19 11.47 -1.14
CA ILE A 101 -4.35 11.48 0.07
C ILE A 101 -5.16 11.61 1.37
N ALA A 102 -6.32 12.29 1.32
CA ALA A 102 -7.16 12.46 2.49
C ALA A 102 -7.85 11.14 2.85
N ALA A 103 -8.34 10.41 1.85
CA ALA A 103 -8.90 9.07 2.04
C ALA A 103 -7.85 8.08 2.58
N VAL A 104 -6.63 8.10 2.03
CA VAL A 104 -5.52 7.26 2.53
C VAL A 104 -5.20 7.59 3.99
N ASN A 105 -5.02 8.86 4.34
CA ASN A 105 -4.69 9.26 5.71
C ASN A 105 -5.82 8.96 6.72
N ALA A 106 -7.08 8.99 6.29
CA ALA A 106 -8.20 8.52 7.11
C ALA A 106 -8.07 7.02 7.45
N GLN A 107 -7.80 6.18 6.45
CA GLN A 107 -7.59 4.74 6.66
C GLN A 107 -6.36 4.45 7.54
N LEU A 108 -5.24 5.16 7.32
CA LEU A 108 -4.03 5.02 8.14
C LEU A 108 -4.29 5.38 9.61
N SER A 109 -5.11 6.41 9.86
CA SER A 109 -5.50 6.82 11.20
C SER A 109 -6.34 5.75 11.91
N GLU A 110 -7.31 5.15 11.21
CA GLU A 110 -8.12 4.04 11.74
C GLU A 110 -7.27 2.82 12.07
N LEU A 111 -6.35 2.48 11.17
CA LEU A 111 -5.39 1.40 11.36
C LEU A 111 -4.53 1.66 12.60
N LEU A 112 -3.90 2.83 12.70
CA LEU A 112 -3.08 3.21 13.84
C LEU A 112 -3.85 3.13 15.17
N ALA A 113 -5.08 3.65 15.19
CA ALA A 113 -5.94 3.56 16.37
C ALA A 113 -6.27 2.11 16.75
N PHE A 114 -6.48 1.22 15.77
CA PHE A 114 -6.67 -0.21 16.00
C PHE A 114 -5.42 -0.85 16.64
N TRP A 115 -4.23 -0.60 16.10
CA TRP A 115 -2.98 -1.14 16.63
C TRP A 115 -2.70 -0.65 18.06
N GLN A 116 -2.93 0.62 18.33
CA GLN A 116 -2.77 1.19 19.68
C GLN A 116 -3.70 0.52 20.70
N ARG A 117 -4.96 0.25 20.33
CA ARG A 117 -5.91 -0.50 21.18
C ARG A 117 -5.41 -1.91 21.45
N MET A 118 -4.95 -2.62 20.42
CA MET A 118 -4.44 -3.99 20.53
C MET A 118 -3.18 -4.06 21.42
N ALA A 119 -2.25 -3.11 21.27
CA ALA A 119 -1.04 -3.04 22.08
C ALA A 119 -1.36 -2.82 23.57
N ARG A 120 -2.30 -1.92 23.89
CA ARG A 120 -2.77 -1.69 25.27
C ARG A 120 -3.40 -2.93 25.88
N ALA A 121 -4.26 -3.64 25.13
CA ALA A 121 -4.90 -4.87 25.59
C ALA A 121 -3.86 -5.97 25.92
N ARG A 122 -2.84 -6.16 25.07
CA ARG A 122 -1.77 -7.14 25.32
C ARG A 122 -0.96 -6.80 26.56
N LYS A 123 -0.69 -5.52 26.82
CA LYS A 123 0.03 -5.08 28.03
C LYS A 123 -0.80 -5.32 29.30
N SER A 124 -2.11 -5.14 29.24
CA SER A 124 -3.03 -5.42 30.36
C SER A 124 -3.21 -6.91 30.65
N ALA A 125 -3.04 -7.79 29.66
CA ALA A 125 -3.17 -9.24 29.84
C ALA A 125 -1.86 -9.91 30.30
N ALA A 126 -0.72 -9.21 30.21
CA ALA A 126 0.61 -9.71 30.59
C ALA A 126 1.08 -9.25 31.98
N GLY A 127 0.27 -8.45 32.70
CA GLY A 127 0.51 -8.02 34.07
C GLY A 127 -0.58 -8.55 35.00
#